data_AF-X0YT69-F1
#
_entry.id   AF-X0YT69-F1
#
_cell.length_a   1.000
_cell.length_b   1.000
_cell.length_c   1.000
_cell.angle_alpha   90.00
_cell.angle_beta   90.00
_cell.angle_gamma   90.00
#
_symmetry.space_group_name_H-M   'P 1'
#
loop_
_entity.id
_entity.type
_entity.pdbx_description
1 polymer ?
#
loop_
_entity_poly.entity_id
_entity_poly.type
_entity_poly.pdbx_seq_one_letter_code
_entity_poly.pdbx_strand_id
1 'polypeptide(L)'
;AGSIAVSGTLFDIAEAIGVEITEISSSQLSSDSLEGLTCSVLPLTVTVEGDVADIISFVGSLNHDFTTGIVKSVEMNIPETTCEETASANIRLHIYTFQGDE
;
A
#
# COMPACT_ATOMS: atom_id res chain seq x y z
N ALA A 1 2.49 16.98 5.35
CA ALA A 1 2.20 16.19 6.57
C ALA A 1 1.56 14.82 6.28
N GLY A 2 0.88 14.60 5.15
CA GLY A 2 0.16 13.34 4.89
C GLY A 2 1.01 12.07 4.71
N SER A 3 2.18 12.15 4.07
CA SER A 3 2.98 10.95 3.77
C SER A 3 3.59 10.25 5.01
N ILE A 4 3.92 10.99 6.08
CA ILE A 4 4.53 10.43 7.30
C ILE A 4 3.51 9.63 8.13
N ALA A 5 2.29 10.14 8.25
CA ALA A 5 1.22 9.45 8.99
C ALA A 5 0.83 8.14 8.29
N VAL A 6 0.81 8.15 6.95
CA VAL A 6 0.53 6.97 6.14
C VAL A 6 1.62 5.91 6.29
N SER A 7 2.91 6.30 6.24
CA SER A 7 4.00 5.34 6.46
C SER A 7 3.94 4.70 7.85
N GLY A 8 3.57 5.45 8.88
CA GLY A 8 3.39 4.88 10.23
C GLY A 8 2.32 3.79 10.26
N THR A 9 1.15 4.06 9.68
CA THR A 9 0.06 3.09 9.59
C THR A 9 0.47 1.85 8.78
N LEU A 10 1.23 2.01 7.70
CA LEU A 10 1.75 0.88 6.92
C LEU A 10 2.66 -0.02 7.77
N PHE A 11 3.58 0.56 8.54
CA PHE A 11 4.46 -0.21 9.43
C PHE A 11 3.68 -0.91 10.55
N ASP A 12 2.69 -0.25 11.15
CA ASP A 12 1.84 -0.84 12.21
C ASP A 12 1.08 -2.08 11.68
N ILE A 13 0.51 -1.99 10.48
CA ILE A 13 -0.19 -3.13 9.84
C ILE A 13 0.79 -4.25 9.51
N ALA A 14 1.99 -3.91 8.98
CA ALA A 14 3.00 -4.88 8.63
C ALA A 14 3.50 -5.66 9.86
N GLU A 15 3.78 -4.97 10.96
CA GLU A 15 4.18 -5.57 12.23
C GLU A 15 3.10 -6.50 12.79
N ALA A 16 1.83 -6.08 12.75
CA ALA A 16 0.71 -6.88 13.25
C ALA A 16 0.51 -8.20 12.47
N ILE A 17 0.89 -8.23 11.20
CA ILE A 17 0.66 -9.36 10.28
C ILE A 17 1.91 -10.23 10.13
N GLY A 18 3.11 -9.68 10.39
CA GLY A 18 4.36 -10.40 10.26
C GLY A 18 5.01 -10.31 8.87
N VAL A 19 4.66 -9.29 8.09
CA VAL A 19 5.36 -8.97 6.83
C VAL A 19 6.41 -7.88 7.08
N GLU A 20 7.50 -7.91 6.34
CA GLU A 20 8.53 -6.87 6.38
C GLU A 20 8.33 -5.88 5.23
N ILE A 21 8.23 -4.58 5.54
CA ILE A 21 8.26 -3.54 4.51
C ILE A 21 9.72 -3.25 4.16
N THR A 22 10.10 -3.54 2.92
CA THR A 22 11.47 -3.30 2.43
C THR A 22 11.61 -1.94 1.73
N GLU A 23 10.51 -1.41 1.16
CA GLU A 23 10.52 -0.10 0.51
C GLU A 23 9.14 0.58 0.60
N ILE A 24 9.15 1.90 0.83
CA ILE A 24 7.99 2.76 0.63
C ILE A 24 8.43 3.90 -0.29
N SER A 25 7.75 4.03 -1.42
CA SER A 25 7.96 5.11 -2.37
C SER A 25 6.66 5.86 -2.60
N SER A 26 6.75 7.20 -2.64
CA SER A 26 5.64 8.07 -2.98
C SER A 26 6.00 8.83 -4.24
N SER A 27 5.05 8.92 -5.17
CA SER A 27 5.16 9.85 -6.29
C SER A 27 4.49 11.19 -5.95
N GLN A 28 4.66 12.19 -6.84
CA GLN A 28 4.02 13.49 -6.66
C GLN A 28 2.50 13.33 -6.57
N LEU A 29 1.89 14.21 -5.75
CA LEU A 29 0.44 14.34 -5.69
C LEU A 29 -0.11 14.54 -7.11
N SER A 30 -1.08 13.72 -7.48
CA SER A 30 -1.80 13.81 -8.74
C SER A 30 -3.27 14.15 -8.47
N SER A 31 -3.98 14.62 -9.49
CA SER A 31 -5.44 14.73 -9.43
C SER A 31 -6.06 13.53 -10.13
N ASP A 32 -7.07 12.93 -9.49
CA ASP A 32 -7.84 11.82 -10.06
C ASP A 32 -9.32 12.00 -9.69
N SER A 33 -10.20 11.42 -10.50
CA SER A 33 -11.65 11.47 -10.23
C SER A 33 -12.08 10.24 -9.46
N LEU A 34 -12.59 10.42 -8.24
CA LEU A 34 -13.25 9.37 -7.48
C LEU A 34 -14.77 9.62 -7.51
N GLU A 35 -15.53 8.70 -8.11
CA GLU A 35 -16.98 8.82 -8.27
C GLU A 35 -17.45 10.16 -8.92
N GLY A 36 -16.62 10.73 -9.79
CA GLY A 36 -16.90 12.00 -10.48
C GLY A 36 -16.47 13.26 -9.73
N LEU A 37 -15.90 13.13 -8.53
CA LEU A 37 -15.30 14.24 -7.77
C LEU A 37 -13.80 14.28 -7.99
N THR A 38 -13.27 15.44 -8.41
CA THR A 38 -11.83 15.67 -8.52
C THR A 38 -11.21 15.66 -7.12
N CYS A 39 -10.34 14.69 -6.86
CA CYS A 39 -9.64 14.53 -5.60
C CYS A 39 -8.13 14.64 -5.83
N SER A 40 -7.41 15.09 -4.81
CA SER A 40 -5.96 14.92 -4.76
C SER A 40 -5.65 13.49 -4.34
N VAL A 41 -4.79 12.83 -5.11
CA VAL A 41 -4.33 11.47 -4.87
C VAL A 41 -2.88 11.49 -4.46
N LEU A 42 -2.59 10.75 -3.39
CA LEU A 42 -1.23 10.39 -3.01
C LEU A 42 -0.95 8.96 -3.49
N PRO A 43 -0.18 8.78 -4.57
CA PRO A 43 0.15 7.46 -5.08
C PRO A 43 1.37 6.93 -4.33
N LEU A 44 1.20 5.76 -3.72
CA LEU A 44 2.20 5.05 -2.93
C LEU A 44 2.48 3.69 -3.55
N THR A 45 3.76 3.33 -3.52
CA THR A 45 4.24 2.00 -3.83
C THR A 45 4.89 1.45 -2.57
N VAL A 46 4.43 0.29 -2.12
CA VAL A 46 4.96 -0.40 -0.95
C VAL A 46 5.49 -1.76 -1.41
N THR A 47 6.74 -2.05 -1.08
CA THR A 47 7.33 -3.37 -1.30
C THR A 47 7.40 -4.10 0.03
N VAL A 48 6.85 -5.31 0.06
CA VAL A 48 6.83 -6.17 1.25
C VAL A 48 7.42 -7.53 0.95
N GLU A 49 7.96 -8.16 1.99
CA GLU A 49 8.46 -9.54 1.97
C GLU A 49 7.85 -10.33 3.13
N GLY A 50 7.61 -11.63 2.91
CA GLY A 50 7.04 -12.50 3.93
C GLY A 50 6.37 -13.74 3.33
N ASP A 51 5.58 -14.42 4.15
CA ASP A 51 4.77 -15.54 3.69
C ASP A 51 3.64 -15.07 2.78
N VAL A 52 3.32 -15.85 1.75
CA VAL A 52 2.28 -15.48 0.76
C VAL A 52 0.92 -15.23 1.42
N ALA A 53 0.55 -16.01 2.44
CA ALA A 53 -0.69 -15.84 3.18
C ALA A 53 -0.72 -14.50 3.96
N ASP A 54 0.43 -14.10 4.50
CA ASP A 54 0.58 -12.89 5.29
C ASP A 54 0.60 -11.66 4.37
N ILE A 55 1.23 -11.75 3.20
CA ILE A 55 1.15 -10.71 2.15
C ILE A 55 -0.30 -10.49 1.70
N ILE A 56 -1.06 -11.56 1.48
CA ILE A 56 -2.49 -11.45 1.11
C ILE A 56 -3.28 -10.80 2.24
N SER A 57 -3.00 -11.18 3.49
CA SER A 57 -3.63 -10.59 4.67
C SER A 57 -3.30 -9.11 4.82
N PHE A 58 -2.05 -8.73 4.56
CA PHE A 58 -1.59 -7.34 4.54
C PHE A 58 -2.36 -6.50 3.52
N VAL A 59 -2.48 -6.96 2.28
CA VAL A 59 -3.30 -6.30 1.25
C VAL A 59 -4.77 -6.18 1.68
N GLY A 60 -5.31 -7.20 2.36
CA GLY A 60 -6.65 -7.16 2.94
C GLY A 60 -6.80 -6.03 3.96
N SER A 61 -5.88 -5.92 4.91
CA SER A 61 -5.88 -4.89 5.96
C SER A 61 -5.71 -3.48 5.39
N LEU A 62 -4.90 -3.30 4.33
CA LEU A 62 -4.78 -2.00 3.67
C LEU A 62 -6.13 -1.43 3.22
N ASN A 63 -7.04 -2.28 2.73
CA ASN A 63 -8.37 -1.84 2.32
C ASN A 63 -9.31 -1.55 3.49
N HIS A 64 -9.01 -2.05 4.70
CA HIS A 64 -9.80 -1.81 5.90
C HIS A 64 -9.31 -0.55 6.63
N ASP A 65 -8.01 -0.43 6.84
CA ASP A 65 -7.39 0.61 7.66
C ASP A 65 -7.24 1.94 6.92
N PHE A 66 -7.11 1.93 5.59
CA PHE A 66 -7.14 3.15 4.79
C PHE A 66 -8.55 3.38 4.22
N THR A 67 -9.38 4.14 4.94
CA THR A 67 -10.77 4.44 4.53
C THR A 67 -10.88 5.10 3.15
N THR A 68 -9.90 5.91 2.75
CA THR A 68 -9.80 6.53 1.42
C THR A 68 -8.69 5.92 0.56
N GLY A 69 -8.13 4.79 1.00
CA GLY A 69 -7.10 4.04 0.30
C GLY A 69 -7.72 3.03 -0.66
N ILE A 70 -7.21 2.99 -1.89
CA ILE A 70 -7.59 1.99 -2.88
C ILE A 70 -6.33 1.30 -3.37
N VAL A 71 -6.25 -0.01 -3.16
CA VAL A 71 -5.20 -0.84 -3.78
C VAL A 71 -5.49 -0.93 -5.28
N LYS A 72 -4.58 -0.39 -6.10
CA LYS A 72 -4.69 -0.35 -7.56
C LYS A 72 -4.12 -1.61 -8.22
N SER A 73 -3.02 -2.12 -7.69
CA SER A 73 -2.37 -3.33 -8.19
C SER A 73 -1.54 -3.99 -7.11
N VAL A 74 -1.43 -5.30 -7.19
CA VAL A 74 -0.51 -6.12 -6.40
C VAL A 74 0.22 -7.03 -7.37
N GLU A 75 1.54 -6.93 -7.40
CA GLU A 75 2.42 -7.82 -8.17
C GLU A 75 3.21 -8.65 -7.17
N MET A 76 3.01 -9.97 -7.17
CA MET A 76 3.69 -10.88 -6.26
C MET A 76 4.74 -11.69 -7.00
N ASN A 77 5.93 -11.80 -6.41
CA ASN A 77 6.97 -12.73 -6.81
C ASN A 77 7.03 -13.85 -5.76
N ILE A 78 6.69 -15.07 -6.19
CA ILE A 78 6.68 -16.25 -5.33
C ILE A 78 7.80 -17.17 -5.84
N PRO A 79 8.94 -17.26 -5.14
CA PRO A 79 10.03 -18.13 -5.53
C PRO A 79 9.63 -19.61 -5.41
N GLU A 80 10.27 -20.48 -6.19
CA GLU A 80 10.05 -21.92 -6.09
C GLU A 80 10.49 -22.44 -4.71
N THR A 81 9.79 -23.44 -4.18
CA THR A 81 9.92 -23.97 -2.81
C THR A 81 11.31 -24.53 -2.46
N THR A 82 12.23 -24.57 -3.42
CA THR A 82 13.62 -25.01 -3.26
C THR A 82 14.60 -23.88 -2.98
N CYS A 83 14.18 -22.62 -3.10
CA CYS A 83 15.00 -21.46 -2.76
C CYS A 83 14.75 -21.00 -1.33
N GLU A 84 15.79 -20.53 -0.63
CA GLU A 84 15.68 -19.89 0.69
C GLU A 84 15.14 -18.44 0.60
N GLU A 85 14.57 -18.07 -0.55
CA GLU A 85 14.03 -16.75 -0.83
C GLU A 85 12.58 -16.65 -0.31
N THR A 86 12.26 -15.54 0.35
CA THR A 86 10.91 -15.21 0.79
C THR A 86 10.07 -14.70 -0.38
N ALA A 87 8.75 -14.85 -0.30
CA ALA A 87 7.88 -14.21 -1.29
C ALA A 87 7.93 -12.69 -1.10
N SER A 88 7.81 -11.96 -2.20
CA SER A 88 7.78 -10.51 -2.19
C SER A 88 6.59 -9.97 -2.97
N ALA A 89 6.13 -8.77 -2.64
CA ALA A 89 5.05 -8.11 -3.34
C ALA A 89 5.27 -6.62 -3.49
N ASN A 90 4.98 -6.12 -4.69
CA ASN A 90 4.90 -4.69 -4.99
C ASN A 90 3.43 -4.26 -5.03
N ILE A 91 3.05 -3.40 -4.10
CA ILE A 91 1.67 -2.97 -3.89
C ILE A 91 1.55 -1.50 -4.24
N ARG A 92 0.63 -1.16 -5.14
CA ARG A 92 0.30 0.23 -5.48
C ARG A 92 -0.99 0.64 -4.78
N LEU A 93 -0.90 1.64 -3.90
CA LEU A 93 -1.98 2.19 -3.11
C LEU A 93 -2.22 3.65 -3.50
N HIS A 94 -3.47 4.01 -3.79
CA HIS A 94 -3.86 5.41 -3.98
C HIS A 94 -4.65 5.87 -2.75
N ILE A 95 -4.16 6.90 -2.07
CA ILE A 95 -4.90 7.53 -0.97
C ILE A 95 -5.54 8.81 -1.49
N TYR A 96 -6.86 8.84 -1.47
CA TYR A 96 -7.64 9.99 -1.91
C TYR A 96 -7.81 10.97 -0.76
N THR A 97 -7.57 12.24 -1.04
CA THR A 97 -7.80 13.36 -0.13
C THR A 97 -8.68 14.37 -0.82
N PHE A 98 -9.70 14.85 -0.10
CA PHE A 98 -10.57 15.89 -0.62
C PHE A 98 -9.76 17.18 -0.78
N GLN A 99 -9.72 17.70 -1.99
CA GLN A 99 -9.14 18.99 -2.27
C GLN A 99 -10.29 20.00 -2.09
N GLY A 100 -10.41 20.56 -0.88
CA GLY A 100 -11.38 21.62 -0.65
C GLY A 100 -11.09 22.78 -1.59
N ASP A 101 -12.10 23.25 -2.31
CA ASP A 101 -12.06 24.55 -2.96
C ASP A 101 -11.80 25.61 -1.87
N GLU A 102 -10.69 26.34 -1.97
CA GLU A 102 -10.51 27.62 -1.27
C GLU A 102 -11.39 28.70 -1.90
#